data_AF-A0A1I7RMP0-F1
#
_entry.id   AF-A0A1I7RMP0-F1
#
_cell.length_a   1.000
_cell.length_b   1.000
_cell.length_c   1.000
_cell.angle_alpha   90.00
_cell.angle_beta   90.00
_cell.angle_gamma   90.00
#
_symmetry.space_group_name_H-M   'P 1'
#
loop_
_entity.id
_entity.type
_entity.pdbx_description
1 polymer ?
#
loop_
_entity_poly.entity_id
_entity_poly.type
_entity_poly.pdbx_seq_one_letter_code
_entity_poly.pdbx_strand_id
1 'polypeptide(L)'
;MFARYTLILALLAYSEAQLLVISPELKALLPKEMVEFADSLSSKEREVVKSVNDKNGTATYIKDLKTKDEELAKKAAERIEAFQKKFNRISGPGQKFIESVIYEVDGKENVDETELKKIAASLTEKWDILPADVKKEIRKTFSHIARTLESKKFRRYAA
;
A
#
# COMPACT_ATOMS: atom_id res chain seq x y z
N MET A 1 -13.69 -17.60 4.09
CA MET A 1 -12.85 -16.89 3.11
C MET A 1 -12.95 -15.35 3.25
N PHE A 2 -13.27 -14.81 4.44
CA PHE A 2 -13.51 -13.37 4.68
C PHE A 2 -12.35 -12.66 5.44
N ALA A 3 -11.47 -13.40 6.12
CA ALA A 3 -10.43 -12.83 6.98
C ALA A 3 -9.21 -12.21 6.26
N ARG A 4 -9.00 -12.51 4.96
CA ARG A 4 -7.88 -11.94 4.19
C ARG A 4 -8.16 -10.53 3.68
N TYR A 5 -9.42 -10.27 3.28
CA TYR A 5 -9.84 -8.95 2.80
C TYR A 5 -9.78 -7.88 3.89
N THR A 6 -9.97 -8.25 5.17
CA THR A 6 -9.88 -7.33 6.31
C THR A 6 -8.46 -6.87 6.62
N LEU A 7 -7.43 -7.67 6.30
CA LEU A 7 -6.04 -7.35 6.61
C LEU A 7 -5.47 -6.27 5.67
N ILE A 8 -5.71 -6.39 4.36
CA ILE A 8 -5.26 -5.42 3.34
C ILE A 8 -5.88 -4.04 3.59
N LEU A 9 -7.12 -4.08 4.06
CA LEU A 9 -7.97 -2.95 4.34
C LEU A 9 -7.62 -2.24 5.66
N ALA A 10 -7.16 -3.00 6.66
CA ALA A 10 -6.55 -2.45 7.85
C ALA A 10 -5.18 -1.80 7.55
N LEU A 11 -4.36 -2.45 6.71
CA LEU A 11 -3.07 -1.90 6.25
C LEU A 11 -3.26 -0.62 5.41
N LEU A 12 -4.31 -0.55 4.59
CA LEU A 12 -4.69 0.64 3.82
C LEU A 12 -4.99 1.84 4.73
N ALA A 13 -5.79 1.63 5.76
CA ALA A 13 -6.20 2.67 6.70
C ALA A 13 -5.05 3.13 7.62
N TYR A 14 -4.18 2.19 8.04
CA TYR A 14 -2.97 2.48 8.83
C TYR A 14 -1.91 3.26 8.04
N SER A 15 -1.84 3.01 6.73
CA SER A 15 -0.85 3.65 5.87
C SER A 15 -1.09 5.14 5.63
N GLU A 16 -2.30 5.69 5.75
CA GLU A 16 -2.60 7.04 5.22
C GLU A 16 -2.01 8.18 6.07
N ALA A 17 -1.94 7.99 7.39
CA ALA A 17 -1.22 8.91 8.28
C ALA A 17 0.31 8.79 8.16
N GLN A 18 0.80 7.58 7.86
CA GLN A 18 2.22 7.23 7.81
C GLN A 18 2.84 7.43 6.42
N LEU A 19 2.04 7.44 5.37
CA LEU A 19 2.40 7.74 3.97
C LEU A 19 3.05 9.12 3.81
N LEU A 20 2.86 10.01 4.78
CA LEU A 20 3.47 11.34 4.86
C LEU A 20 4.94 11.30 5.30
N VAL A 21 5.39 10.21 5.92
CA VAL A 21 6.73 10.07 6.52
C VAL A 21 7.52 8.84 6.02
N ILE A 22 6.95 8.09 5.08
CA ILE A 22 7.64 7.00 4.37
C ILE A 22 8.67 7.59 3.40
N SER A 23 9.85 6.95 3.29
CA SER A 23 10.89 7.39 2.35
C SER A 23 10.39 7.36 0.90
N PRO A 24 10.81 8.30 0.02
CA PRO A 24 10.35 8.34 -1.37
C PRO A 24 10.55 7.02 -2.12
N GLU A 25 11.63 6.30 -1.82
CA GLU A 25 11.96 4.99 -2.38
C GLU A 25 10.91 3.93 -2.06
N LEU A 26 10.41 3.90 -0.83
CA LEU A 26 9.39 2.94 -0.40
C LEU A 26 7.97 3.40 -0.78
N LYS A 27 7.71 4.72 -0.80
CA LYS A 27 6.43 5.27 -1.27
C LYS A 27 6.13 4.84 -2.71
N ALA A 28 7.16 4.71 -3.55
CA ALA A 28 7.04 4.26 -4.95
C ALA A 28 6.63 2.78 -5.12
N LEU A 29 6.65 1.99 -4.03
CA LEU A 29 6.21 0.60 -4.01
C LEU A 29 4.73 0.46 -3.58
N LEU A 30 4.11 1.51 -3.06
CA LEU A 30 2.72 1.47 -2.64
C LEU A 30 1.78 1.67 -3.84
N PRO A 31 0.58 1.04 -3.85
CA PRO A 31 -0.46 1.32 -4.83
C PRO A 31 -0.75 2.81 -4.98
N LYS A 32 -0.94 3.28 -6.21
CA LYS A 32 -1.12 4.71 -6.50
C LYS A 32 -2.34 5.29 -5.80
N GLU A 33 -3.40 4.48 -5.66
CA GLU A 33 -4.63 4.88 -4.98
C GLU A 33 -4.35 5.32 -3.54
N MET A 34 -3.42 4.66 -2.86
CA MET A 34 -3.02 4.98 -1.48
C MET A 34 -2.24 6.29 -1.43
N VAL A 35 -1.25 6.42 -2.31
CA VAL A 35 -0.41 7.62 -2.42
C VAL A 35 -1.24 8.85 -2.79
N GLU A 36 -2.10 8.73 -3.81
CA GLU A 36 -2.98 9.80 -4.27
C GLU A 36 -3.98 10.22 -3.19
N PHE A 37 -4.52 9.27 -2.43
CA PHE A 37 -5.41 9.59 -1.33
C PHE A 37 -4.67 10.42 -0.27
N ALA A 38 -3.54 9.92 0.26
CA ALA A 38 -2.75 10.62 1.27
C ALA A 38 -2.30 12.03 0.80
N ASP A 39 -1.90 12.15 -0.46
CA ASP A 39 -1.50 13.43 -1.05
C ASP A 39 -2.68 14.39 -1.26
N SER A 40 -3.90 13.88 -1.42
CA SER A 40 -5.13 14.69 -1.57
C SER A 40 -5.69 15.25 -0.26
N LEU A 41 -5.25 14.74 0.89
CA LEU A 41 -5.76 15.16 2.19
C LEU A 41 -5.28 16.56 2.56
N SER A 42 -6.22 17.46 2.86
CA SER A 42 -5.95 18.73 3.54
C SER A 42 -5.41 18.49 4.96
N SER A 43 -4.81 19.52 5.56
CA SER A 43 -4.28 19.41 6.94
C SER A 43 -5.35 18.96 7.95
N LYS A 44 -6.59 19.45 7.80
CA LYS A 44 -7.72 19.05 8.64
C LYS A 44 -8.14 17.60 8.42
N GLU A 45 -8.25 17.17 7.16
CA GLU A 45 -8.58 15.77 6.85
C GLU A 45 -7.49 14.81 7.36
N ARG A 46 -6.21 15.20 7.30
CA ARG A 46 -5.10 14.41 7.88
C ARG A 46 -5.24 14.23 9.38
N GLU A 47 -5.67 15.26 10.12
CA GLU A 47 -5.94 15.14 11.56
C GLU A 47 -7.10 14.19 11.83
N VAL A 48 -8.15 14.23 11.01
CA VAL A 48 -9.29 13.30 11.11
C VAL A 48 -8.82 11.86 10.88
N VAL A 49 -8.08 11.59 9.79
CA VAL A 49 -7.50 10.27 9.49
C VAL A 49 -6.59 9.77 10.62
N LYS A 50 -5.74 10.63 11.20
CA LYS A 50 -4.90 10.27 12.35
C LYS A 50 -5.68 9.94 13.62
N SER A 51 -6.90 10.46 13.75
CA SER A 51 -7.73 10.33 14.94
C SER A 51 -8.68 9.12 14.93
N VAL A 52 -8.77 8.40 13.81
CA VAL A 52 -9.57 7.18 13.69
C VAL A 52 -8.71 5.95 13.92
N ASN A 53 -9.30 4.92 14.56
CA ASN A 53 -8.59 3.68 14.87
C ASN A 53 -8.88 2.65 13.77
N ASP A 54 -7.89 2.43 12.92
CA ASP A 54 -7.92 1.50 11.79
C ASP A 54 -7.72 0.02 12.14
N LYS A 55 -7.33 -0.29 13.39
CA LYS A 55 -6.97 -1.65 13.83
C LYS A 55 -8.11 -2.67 13.71
N ASN A 56 -9.34 -2.19 13.52
CA ASN A 56 -10.55 -2.99 13.39
C ASN A 56 -11.00 -3.20 11.93
N GLY A 57 -10.12 -2.89 10.96
CA GLY A 57 -10.35 -3.11 9.53
C GLY A 57 -11.16 -2.02 8.82
N THR A 58 -11.21 -2.06 7.48
CA THR A 58 -11.80 -0.97 6.67
C THR A 58 -13.25 -0.64 7.00
N ALA A 59 -14.11 -1.62 7.27
CA ALA A 59 -15.52 -1.32 7.55
C ALA A 59 -15.66 -0.42 8.78
N THR A 60 -14.84 -0.67 9.81
CA THR A 60 -14.76 0.16 11.01
C THR A 60 -14.09 1.49 10.69
N TYR A 61 -13.00 1.50 9.93
CA TYR A 61 -12.32 2.73 9.50
C TYR A 61 -13.25 3.71 8.76
N ILE A 62 -13.97 3.23 7.73
CA ILE A 62 -14.91 4.06 6.96
C ILE A 62 -16.06 4.54 7.83
N LYS A 63 -16.55 3.69 8.74
CA LYS A 63 -17.60 4.08 9.68
C LYS A 63 -17.10 5.18 10.62
N ASP A 64 -15.91 5.02 11.19
CA ASP A 64 -15.33 6.00 12.11
C ASP A 64 -15.01 7.31 11.40
N LEU A 65 -14.48 7.26 10.17
CA LEU A 65 -14.33 8.45 9.32
C LEU A 65 -15.67 9.12 9.11
N LYS A 66 -16.72 8.36 8.77
CA LYS A 66 -18.05 8.91 8.50
C LYS A 66 -18.62 9.67 9.70
N THR A 67 -18.30 9.25 10.94
CA THR A 67 -18.73 9.97 12.15
C THR A 67 -18.04 11.32 12.34
N LYS A 68 -16.86 11.53 11.76
CA LYS A 68 -16.06 12.75 11.91
C LYS A 68 -16.13 13.65 10.67
N ASP A 69 -16.17 13.05 9.49
CA ASP A 69 -16.18 13.71 8.18
C ASP A 69 -16.77 12.76 7.11
N GLU A 70 -18.02 13.00 6.73
CA GLU A 70 -18.75 12.16 5.78
C GLU A 70 -18.16 12.21 4.35
N GLU A 71 -17.68 13.38 3.91
CA GLU A 71 -17.05 13.53 2.60
C GLU A 71 -15.72 12.81 2.53
N LEU A 72 -14.90 12.91 3.59
CA LEU A 72 -13.66 12.15 3.70
C LEU A 72 -13.89 10.64 3.71
N ALA A 73 -14.92 10.17 4.41
CA ALA A 73 -15.29 8.76 4.42
C ALA A 73 -15.69 8.25 3.04
N LYS A 74 -16.42 9.06 2.27
CA LYS A 74 -16.78 8.75 0.88
C LYS A 74 -15.55 8.68 -0.02
N LYS A 75 -14.65 9.67 0.06
CA LYS A 75 -13.38 9.67 -0.68
C LYS A 75 -12.56 8.40 -0.37
N ALA A 76 -12.43 8.04 0.90
CA ALA A 76 -11.70 6.85 1.32
C ALA A 76 -12.34 5.56 0.76
N ALA A 77 -13.67 5.44 0.83
CA ALA A 77 -14.41 4.28 0.31
C ALA A 77 -14.21 4.10 -1.21
N GLU A 78 -14.31 5.18 -1.98
CA GLU A 78 -14.12 5.14 -3.44
C GLU A 78 -12.71 4.68 -3.83
N ARG A 79 -11.68 5.10 -3.07
CA ARG A 79 -10.29 4.72 -3.32
C ARG A 79 -10.00 3.28 -2.95
N ILE A 80 -10.53 2.83 -1.81
CA ILE A 80 -10.50 1.43 -1.41
C ILE A 80 -11.15 0.54 -2.48
N GLU A 81 -12.31 0.93 -2.99
CA GLU A 81 -13.00 0.17 -4.03
C GLU A 81 -12.19 0.12 -5.33
N ALA A 82 -11.57 1.24 -5.73
CA ALA A 82 -10.70 1.29 -6.91
C ALA A 82 -9.48 0.36 -6.77
N PHE A 83 -8.82 0.36 -5.61
CA PHE A 83 -7.73 -0.56 -5.32
C PHE A 83 -8.21 -2.03 -5.32
N GLN A 84 -9.30 -2.35 -4.63
CA GLN A 84 -9.86 -3.71 -4.59
C GLN A 84 -10.22 -4.22 -5.99
N LYS A 85 -10.78 -3.38 -6.86
CA LYS A 85 -11.06 -3.74 -8.25
C LYS A 85 -9.79 -4.15 -9.01
N LYS A 86 -8.66 -3.46 -8.79
CA LYS A 86 -7.37 -3.83 -9.39
C LYS A 86 -6.80 -5.11 -8.76
N PHE A 87 -6.83 -5.19 -7.44
CA PHE A 87 -6.32 -6.32 -6.68
C PHE A 87 -7.05 -7.63 -7.02
N ASN A 88 -8.37 -7.59 -7.18
CA ASN A 88 -9.19 -8.75 -7.54
C ASN A 88 -9.02 -9.19 -8.99
N ARG A 89 -8.35 -8.41 -9.84
CA ARG A 89 -8.09 -8.76 -11.26
C ARG A 89 -6.83 -9.56 -11.48
N ILE A 90 -5.94 -9.66 -10.49
CA ILE A 90 -4.71 -10.45 -10.58
C ILE A 90 -4.87 -11.79 -9.84
N SER A 91 -4.06 -12.77 -10.22
CA SER A 91 -4.09 -14.11 -9.63
C SER A 91 -3.74 -14.10 -8.14
N GLY A 92 -4.14 -15.15 -7.41
CA GLY A 92 -3.84 -15.30 -5.97
C GLY A 92 -2.34 -15.17 -5.61
N PRO A 93 -1.38 -15.71 -6.39
CA PRO A 93 0.04 -15.44 -6.19
C PRO A 93 0.40 -13.97 -6.35
N GLY A 94 -0.15 -13.28 -7.37
CA GLY A 94 0.07 -11.86 -7.56
C GLY A 94 -0.51 -11.02 -6.42
N GLN A 95 -1.69 -11.38 -5.94
CA GLN A 95 -2.33 -10.78 -4.76
C GLN A 95 -1.43 -10.88 -3.54
N LYS A 96 -0.95 -12.08 -3.19
CA LYS A 96 -0.04 -12.30 -2.05
C LYS A 96 1.25 -11.50 -2.16
N PHE A 97 1.77 -11.32 -3.37
CA PHE A 97 2.96 -10.50 -3.57
C PHE A 97 2.67 -9.02 -3.26
N ILE A 98 1.57 -8.47 -3.80
CA ILE A 98 1.17 -7.08 -3.52
C ILE A 98 0.88 -6.89 -2.02
N GLU A 99 0.24 -7.86 -1.36
CA GLU A 99 0.06 -7.85 0.11
C GLU A 99 1.40 -7.77 0.83
N SER A 100 2.39 -8.56 0.40
CA SER A 100 3.73 -8.56 1.00
C SER A 100 4.44 -7.23 0.81
N VAL A 101 4.30 -6.61 -0.36
CA VAL A 101 4.85 -5.27 -0.64
C VAL A 101 4.26 -4.24 0.32
N ILE A 102 2.92 -4.22 0.46
CA ILE A 102 2.24 -3.29 1.36
C ILE A 102 2.70 -3.53 2.80
N TYR A 103 2.72 -4.79 3.25
CA TYR A 103 3.11 -5.14 4.62
C TYR A 103 4.57 -4.77 4.96
N GLU A 104 5.50 -4.91 4.02
CA GLU A 104 6.92 -4.57 4.27
C GLU A 104 7.19 -3.07 4.29
N VAL A 105 6.33 -2.28 3.63
CA VAL A 105 6.44 -0.82 3.58
C VAL A 105 5.62 -0.15 4.67
N ASP A 106 4.53 -0.78 5.11
CA ASP A 106 3.64 -0.27 6.14
C ASP A 106 4.35 -0.10 7.48
N GLY A 107 4.08 0.99 8.21
CA GLY A 107 4.74 1.27 9.49
C GLY A 107 6.20 1.71 9.42
N LYS A 108 6.79 1.82 8.22
CA LYS A 108 8.22 2.13 8.04
C LYS A 108 8.48 3.63 7.92
N GLU A 109 8.44 4.31 9.06
CA GLU A 109 8.80 5.73 9.17
C GLU A 109 10.32 5.91 9.28
N ASN A 110 10.89 6.92 8.60
CA ASN A 110 12.30 7.32 8.73
C ASN A 110 13.31 6.16 8.59
N VAL A 111 13.03 5.23 7.68
CA VAL A 111 13.87 4.06 7.39
C VAL A 111 15.29 4.47 7.08
N ASP A 112 16.26 3.96 7.85
CA ASP A 112 17.66 4.18 7.57
C ASP A 112 18.13 3.37 6.35
N GLU A 113 19.35 3.62 5.87
CA GLU A 113 19.88 2.92 4.70
C GLU A 113 19.97 1.40 4.91
N THR A 114 20.21 0.95 6.14
CA THR A 114 20.34 -0.48 6.46
C THR A 114 19.01 -1.19 6.34
N GLU A 115 17.95 -0.60 6.89
CA GLU A 115 16.60 -1.14 6.79
C GLU A 115 16.05 -1.03 5.37
N LEU A 116 16.35 0.05 4.64
CA LEU A 116 16.01 0.19 3.22
C LEU A 116 16.63 -0.93 2.39
N LYS A 117 17.91 -1.27 2.63
CA LYS A 117 18.58 -2.39 1.97
C LYS A 117 17.91 -3.73 2.27
N LYS A 118 17.52 -3.97 3.53
CA LYS A 118 16.81 -5.20 3.93
C LYS A 118 15.46 -5.34 3.22
N ILE A 119 14.67 -4.27 3.19
CA ILE A 119 13.37 -4.25 2.49
C ILE A 119 13.58 -4.44 0.98
N ALA A 120 14.55 -3.74 0.39
CA ALA A 120 14.85 -3.87 -1.02
C ALA A 120 15.30 -5.28 -1.40
N ALA A 121 16.17 -5.91 -0.60
CA ALA A 121 16.61 -7.28 -0.80
C ALA A 121 15.43 -8.26 -0.71
N SER A 122 14.63 -8.20 0.36
CA SER A 122 13.45 -9.04 0.56
C SER A 122 12.44 -8.92 -0.59
N LEU A 123 12.07 -7.71 -0.97
CA LEU A 123 11.10 -7.48 -2.05
C LEU A 123 11.65 -7.86 -3.42
N THR A 124 12.96 -7.66 -3.66
CA THR A 124 13.60 -8.06 -4.93
C THR A 124 13.68 -9.59 -5.04
N GLU A 125 14.05 -10.29 -3.96
CA GLU A 125 14.06 -11.75 -3.92
C GLU A 125 12.65 -12.31 -4.20
N LYS A 126 11.65 -11.82 -3.46
CA LYS A 126 10.25 -12.20 -3.65
C LYS A 126 9.77 -11.92 -5.06
N TRP A 127 10.16 -10.78 -5.65
CA TRP A 127 9.86 -10.47 -7.04
C TRP A 127 10.53 -11.45 -7.98
N ASP A 128 11.83 -11.71 -7.83
CA ASP A 128 12.61 -12.49 -8.78
C ASP A 128 12.18 -13.97 -8.84
N ILE A 129 11.70 -14.53 -7.73
CA ILE A 129 11.17 -15.91 -7.69
C ILE A 129 9.74 -16.05 -8.25
N LEU A 130 9.02 -14.94 -8.51
CA LEU A 130 7.66 -15.05 -9.06
C LEU A 130 7.66 -15.63 -10.47
N PRO A 131 6.66 -16.47 -10.81
CA PRO A 131 6.42 -16.93 -12.17
C PRO A 131 6.26 -15.78 -13.16
N ALA A 132 6.68 -15.99 -14.41
CA ALA A 132 6.71 -14.95 -15.44
C ALA A 132 5.32 -14.41 -15.80
N ASP A 133 4.31 -15.27 -15.80
CA ASP A 133 2.89 -14.94 -15.97
C ASP A 133 2.37 -14.06 -14.83
N VAL A 134 2.69 -14.40 -13.58
CA VAL A 134 2.33 -13.58 -12.41
C VAL A 134 3.00 -12.20 -12.48
N LYS A 135 4.29 -12.13 -12.84
CA LYS A 135 4.98 -10.84 -13.08
C LYS A 135 4.32 -10.02 -14.17
N LYS A 136 3.85 -10.67 -15.25
CA LYS A 136 3.14 -10.00 -16.37
C LYS A 136 1.81 -9.40 -15.91
N GLU A 137 1.04 -10.11 -15.09
CA GLU A 137 -0.18 -9.60 -14.48
C GLU A 137 0.09 -8.36 -13.61
N ILE A 138 1.09 -8.43 -12.73
CA ILE A 138 1.47 -7.31 -11.86
C ILE A 138 1.95 -6.12 -12.68
N ARG A 139 2.79 -6.33 -13.71
CA ARG A 139 3.22 -5.25 -14.62
C ARG A 139 2.06 -4.56 -15.31
N LYS A 140 0.99 -5.30 -15.64
CA LYS A 140 -0.21 -4.74 -16.28
C LYS A 140 -1.07 -3.94 -15.29
N THR A 141 -1.27 -4.46 -14.09
CA THR A 141 -2.22 -3.90 -13.11
C THR A 141 -1.58 -2.86 -12.19
N PHE A 142 -0.36 -3.12 -11.73
CA PHE A 142 0.43 -2.30 -10.79
C PHE A 142 1.79 -1.94 -11.41
N SER A 143 1.75 -1.37 -12.62
CA SER A 143 2.93 -1.10 -13.44
C SER A 143 4.02 -0.29 -12.73
N HIS A 144 3.66 0.64 -11.85
CA HIS A 144 4.63 1.45 -11.12
C HIS A 144 5.41 0.64 -10.08
N ILE A 145 4.74 -0.26 -9.34
CA ILE A 145 5.40 -1.15 -8.38
C ILE A 145 6.42 -2.03 -9.09
N ALA A 146 6.01 -2.65 -10.20
CA ALA A 146 6.91 -3.48 -11.00
C ALA A 146 8.11 -2.67 -11.54
N ARG A 147 7.88 -1.46 -12.06
CA ARG A 147 8.96 -0.56 -12.52
C ARG A 147 9.92 -0.18 -11.39
N THR A 148 9.41 0.07 -10.18
CA THR A 148 10.26 0.39 -9.02
C THR A 148 11.17 -0.79 -8.68
N LEU A 149 10.62 -2.00 -8.55
CA LEU A 149 11.36 -3.24 -8.25
C LEU A 149 12.39 -3.60 -9.35
N GLU A 150 12.08 -3.27 -10.60
CA GLU A 150 12.96 -3.51 -11.74
C GLU A 150 13.98 -2.38 -11.97
N SER A 151 13.84 -1.25 -11.27
CA SER A 151 14.71 -0.11 -11.46
C SER A 151 16.13 -0.40 -10.98
N LYS A 152 17.12 0.09 -11.73
CA LYS A 152 18.53 0.01 -11.31
C LYS A 152 18.76 0.65 -9.94
N LYS A 153 18.03 1.72 -9.61
CA LYS A 153 18.14 2.40 -8.31
C LYS A 153 17.72 1.46 -7.18
N PHE A 154 16.52 0.87 -7.27
CA PHE A 154 16.01 0.00 -6.22
C PHE A 154 16.83 -1.28 -6.08
N ARG A 155 17.22 -1.89 -7.21
CA ARG A 155 18.09 -3.09 -7.22
C ARG A 155 19.48 -2.85 -6.62
N ARG A 156 19.98 -1.62 -6.62
CA ARG A 156 21.25 -1.28 -5.93
C ARG A 156 21.13 -1.31 -4.41
N TYR A 157 19.95 -1.06 -3.85
CA TYR A 157 19.73 -1.24 -2.42
C TYR A 157 19.61 -2.74 -2.06
N ALA A 158 19.20 -3.58 -3.00
CA ALA A 158 19.07 -5.02 -2.80
C ALA A 158 20.39 -5.81 -2.97
N ALA A 159 21.46 -5.15 -3.41
CA ALA A 159 22.78 -5.73 -3.68
C ALA A 159 23.75 -5.52 -2.51
#